data_AF-A0A2H0P6A2-F1
#
_entry.id   AF-A0A2H0P6A2-F1
#
_cell.length_a   1.000
_cell.length_b   1.000
_cell.length_c   1.000
_cell.angle_alpha   90.00
_cell.angle_beta   90.00
_cell.angle_gamma   90.00
#
_symmetry.space_group_name_H-M   'P 1'
#
loop_
_entity.id
_entity.type
_entity.pdbx_description
1 polymer ?
#
loop_
_entity_poly.entity_id
_entity_poly.type
_entity_poly.pdbx_seq_one_letter_code
_entity_poly.pdbx_strand_id
1 'polypeptide(L)'
;MKNNSSSLAGDAGIPLSKVNDVDYLIYHHGDHLGSTHLITEGKKLGRHAGISYPRGTVIQRFEYLPWGQEAFALNPNQSYDPRFTGQEYDIETGLYFYKARYYNPALGRFIQPDTIVSDPTDPQSYNRYAYVRNNPLKYVDPSGHKEWHFTDDDTGEPTIER
;
A
#
# COMPACT_ATOMS: atom_id res chain seq x y z
N MET A 1 -37.54 4.29 24.05
CA MET A 1 -36.24 3.63 23.81
C MET A 1 -36.39 2.83 22.52
N LYS A 2 -35.89 3.38 21.41
CA LYS A 2 -36.04 2.75 20.08
C LYS A 2 -34.66 2.33 19.60
N ASN A 3 -34.57 1.05 19.26
CA ASN A 3 -33.41 0.35 18.75
C ASN A 3 -33.22 0.74 17.28
N ASN A 4 -32.05 1.23 16.90
CA ASN A 4 -31.72 1.45 15.50
C ASN A 4 -30.52 0.57 15.13
N SER A 5 -30.83 -0.57 14.53
CA SER A 5 -29.95 -1.32 13.63
C SER A 5 -29.62 -0.45 12.42
N SER A 6 -28.35 -0.17 12.14
CA SER A 6 -27.94 0.48 10.88
C SER A 6 -27.39 -0.57 9.92
N SER A 7 -28.19 -0.87 8.89
CA SER A 7 -27.77 -1.57 7.69
C SER A 7 -26.84 -0.67 6.86
N LEU A 8 -25.67 -1.15 6.47
CA LEU A 8 -24.83 -0.50 5.46
C LEU A 8 -25.18 -1.10 4.09
N ALA A 9 -26.09 -0.46 3.38
CA ALA A 9 -26.26 -0.64 1.95
C ALA A 9 -26.60 0.72 1.32
N GLY A 10 -25.64 1.23 0.53
CA GLY A 10 -25.82 2.26 -0.49
C GLY A 10 -26.12 3.67 0.01
N ASP A 11 -25.14 4.57 -0.12
CA ASP A 11 -25.48 5.92 -0.55
C ASP A 11 -24.42 6.48 -1.48
N ALA A 12 -24.92 7.08 -2.54
CA ALA A 12 -24.20 7.57 -3.68
C ALA A 12 -23.63 8.96 -3.38
N GLY A 13 -22.35 9.15 -3.70
CA GLY A 13 -21.78 10.43 -4.13
C GLY A 13 -21.99 11.63 -3.22
N ILE A 14 -21.04 11.89 -2.33
CA ILE A 14 -20.86 13.23 -1.75
C ILE A 14 -20.08 14.07 -2.79
N PRO A 15 -20.63 15.18 -3.33
CA PRO A 15 -19.90 16.01 -4.27
C PRO A 15 -18.97 16.97 -3.51
N LEU A 16 -17.65 16.79 -3.68
CA LEU A 16 -16.64 17.73 -3.18
C LEU A 16 -16.56 18.96 -4.08
N SER A 17 -16.42 20.12 -3.43
CA SER A 17 -16.41 21.47 -3.98
C SER A 17 -15.45 21.67 -5.16
N LYS A 18 -15.91 22.44 -6.16
CA LYS A 18 -15.15 22.87 -7.35
C LYS A 18 -13.93 23.72 -6.98
N VAL A 19 -12.78 23.06 -6.83
CA VAL A 19 -11.46 23.63 -7.16
C VAL A 19 -11.18 23.17 -8.60
N ASN A 20 -10.87 24.09 -9.52
CA ASN A 20 -10.73 23.82 -10.95
C ASN A 20 -9.46 23.04 -11.34
N ASP A 21 -9.08 21.99 -10.59
CA ASP A 21 -8.14 20.96 -11.07
C ASP A 21 -8.10 19.70 -10.17
N VAL A 22 -9.19 18.92 -10.07
CA VAL A 22 -9.15 17.56 -9.46
C VAL A 22 -10.27 16.68 -10.01
N ASP A 23 -10.03 16.00 -11.13
CA ASP A 23 -10.86 14.89 -11.62
C ASP A 23 -9.95 13.76 -12.17
N TYR A 24 -8.92 13.37 -11.40
CA TYR A 24 -8.15 12.17 -11.72
C TYR A 24 -8.81 11.00 -11.00
N LEU A 25 -9.48 10.16 -11.78
CA LEU A 25 -9.98 8.88 -11.28
C LEU A 25 -9.03 7.80 -11.80
N ILE A 26 -8.20 7.25 -10.92
CA ILE A 26 -7.32 6.14 -11.23
C ILE A 26 -7.73 4.93 -10.38
N TYR A 27 -7.63 3.74 -10.96
CA TYR A 27 -7.86 2.50 -10.25
C TYR A 27 -6.52 1.82 -9.99
N HIS A 28 -6.23 1.55 -8.72
CA HIS A 28 -5.11 0.72 -8.29
C HIS A 28 -5.57 -0.73 -8.26
N HIS A 29 -4.77 -1.62 -8.82
CA HIS A 29 -4.98 -3.06 -8.77
C HIS A 29 -3.84 -3.67 -7.97
N GLY A 30 -4.18 -4.22 -6.80
CA GLY A 30 -3.21 -4.73 -5.84
C GLY A 30 -2.99 -6.24 -5.87
N ASP A 31 -1.91 -6.71 -5.24
CA ASP A 31 -1.71 -8.12 -4.86
C ASP A 31 -2.43 -8.48 -3.55
N HIS A 32 -2.21 -9.73 -3.09
CA HIS A 32 -2.77 -10.25 -1.82
C HIS A 32 -2.20 -9.59 -0.56
N LEU A 33 -1.14 -8.78 -0.69
CA LEU A 33 -0.54 -8.01 0.40
C LEU A 33 -0.91 -6.51 0.31
N GLY A 34 -1.71 -6.12 -0.67
CA GLY A 34 -2.09 -4.73 -0.92
C GLY A 34 -1.04 -3.91 -1.67
N SER A 35 -0.01 -4.53 -2.26
CA SER A 35 0.94 -3.84 -3.13
C SER A 35 0.30 -3.49 -4.47
N THR A 36 0.41 -2.24 -4.92
CA THR A 36 -0.10 -1.85 -6.25
C THR A 36 0.76 -2.45 -7.36
N HIS A 37 0.16 -3.28 -8.24
CA HIS A 37 0.81 -3.81 -9.45
C HIS A 37 0.46 -3.05 -10.72
N LEU A 38 -0.78 -2.56 -10.83
CA LEU A 38 -1.28 -1.91 -12.04
C LEU A 38 -2.07 -0.67 -11.65
N ILE A 39 -1.95 0.38 -12.45
CA ILE A 39 -2.82 1.55 -12.35
C ILE A 39 -3.44 1.82 -13.70
N THR A 40 -4.76 1.97 -13.72
CA THR A 40 -5.52 2.27 -14.94
C THR A 40 -6.32 3.56 -14.82
N GLU A 41 -6.42 4.29 -15.92
CA GLU A 41 -7.25 5.48 -16.04
C GLU A 41 -8.75 5.12 -15.93
N GLY A 42 -9.49 5.80 -15.05
CA GLY A 42 -10.91 5.57 -14.83
C GLY A 42 -11.81 6.59 -15.53
N LYS A 43 -11.27 7.78 -15.87
CA LYS A 43 -12.03 8.80 -16.58
C LYS A 43 -12.09 8.51 -18.08
N LYS A 44 -13.18 8.93 -18.74
CA LYS A 44 -13.34 8.80 -20.20
C LYS A 44 -12.14 9.39 -20.97
N LEU A 45 -11.64 10.52 -20.48
CA LEU A 45 -10.39 11.18 -20.85
C LEU A 45 -9.81 11.81 -19.56
N GLY A 46 -8.72 11.26 -19.04
CA GLY A 46 -7.99 11.81 -17.89
C GLY A 46 -6.61 12.31 -18.32
N ARG A 47 -6.02 13.24 -17.57
CA ARG A 47 -4.75 13.90 -17.91
C ARG A 47 -3.66 13.64 -16.86
N HIS A 48 -2.98 12.50 -16.90
CA HIS A 48 -1.89 12.26 -15.96
C HIS A 48 -0.57 12.90 -16.43
N ALA A 49 0.12 13.64 -15.54
CA ALA A 49 1.40 14.30 -15.82
C ALA A 49 1.44 15.11 -17.13
N GLY A 50 0.31 15.75 -17.46
CA GLY A 50 0.19 16.55 -18.67
C GLY A 50 -0.25 15.80 -19.93
N ILE A 51 -0.29 14.46 -19.89
CA ILE A 51 -0.62 13.56 -21.01
C ILE A 51 -2.05 13.04 -20.84
N SER A 52 -2.84 13.08 -21.90
CA SER A 52 -4.22 12.58 -21.88
C SER A 52 -4.29 11.10 -22.25
N TYR A 53 -4.99 10.31 -21.43
CA TYR A 53 -5.24 8.90 -21.65
C TYR A 53 -6.75 8.61 -21.75
N PRO A 54 -7.18 7.66 -22.61
CA PRO A 54 -8.53 7.16 -22.58
C PRO A 54 -8.77 6.24 -21.38
N ARG A 55 -10.04 6.06 -21.01
CA ARG A 55 -10.43 5.12 -19.95
C ARG A 55 -9.88 3.71 -20.20
N GLY A 56 -9.40 3.08 -19.14
CA GLY A 56 -8.91 1.70 -19.13
C GLY A 56 -7.46 1.56 -19.57
N THR A 57 -6.81 2.66 -20.01
CA THR A 57 -5.38 2.63 -20.31
C THR A 57 -4.56 2.37 -19.06
N VAL A 58 -3.61 1.45 -19.16
CA VAL A 58 -2.57 1.25 -18.16
C VAL A 58 -1.63 2.45 -18.18
N ILE A 59 -1.60 3.19 -17.08
CA ILE A 59 -0.73 4.37 -16.92
C ILE A 59 0.51 4.05 -16.09
N GLN A 60 0.46 2.97 -15.30
CA GLN A 60 1.56 2.48 -14.48
C GLN A 60 1.46 0.95 -14.29
N ARG A 61 2.61 0.28 -14.25
CA ARG A 61 2.77 -1.13 -13.87
C ARG A 61 4.03 -1.28 -13.04
N PHE A 62 3.91 -1.93 -11.89
CA PHE A 62 5.02 -2.31 -11.01
C PHE A 62 5.12 -3.84 -10.91
N GLU A 63 6.34 -4.34 -10.89
CA GLU A 63 6.65 -5.73 -10.56
C GLU A 63 7.69 -5.70 -9.44
N TYR A 64 7.40 -6.36 -8.32
CA TYR A 64 8.27 -6.34 -7.15
C TYR A 64 8.97 -7.69 -6.97
N LEU A 65 10.22 -7.65 -6.54
CA LEU A 65 10.86 -8.75 -5.84
C LEU A 65 10.19 -8.92 -4.47
N PRO A 66 10.34 -10.07 -3.78
CA PRO A 66 9.52 -10.32 -2.60
C PRO A 66 9.80 -9.38 -1.42
N TRP A 67 10.90 -8.64 -1.43
CA TRP A 67 11.26 -7.62 -0.44
C TRP A 67 10.87 -6.20 -0.88
N GLY A 68 10.03 -6.06 -1.92
CA GLY A 68 9.49 -4.78 -2.36
C GLY A 68 10.38 -3.99 -3.31
N GLN A 69 11.54 -4.52 -3.71
CA GLN A 69 12.38 -3.88 -4.72
C GLN A 69 11.69 -4.00 -6.07
N GLU A 70 11.52 -2.88 -6.77
CA GLU A 70 10.94 -2.86 -8.10
C GLU A 70 11.89 -3.57 -9.09
N ALA A 71 11.47 -4.74 -9.58
CA ALA A 71 12.12 -5.43 -10.70
C ALA A 71 11.76 -4.76 -12.04
N PHE A 72 10.58 -4.15 -12.10
CA PHE A 72 10.11 -3.36 -13.23
C PHE A 72 9.17 -2.25 -12.74
N ALA A 73 9.28 -1.07 -13.36
CA ALA A 73 8.32 0.03 -13.22
C ALA A 73 8.14 0.71 -14.59
N LEU A 74 6.88 0.85 -15.03
CA LEU A 74 6.56 1.71 -16.16
C LEU A 74 6.72 3.17 -15.70
N ASN A 75 7.17 4.10 -16.54
CA ASN A 75 7.30 5.51 -16.14
C ASN A 75 7.97 5.73 -14.75
N PRO A 76 9.16 5.16 -14.48
CA PRO A 76 9.75 5.06 -13.12
C PRO A 76 10.02 6.41 -12.44
N ASN A 77 10.05 7.50 -13.22
CA ASN A 77 10.26 8.86 -12.72
C ASN A 77 8.96 9.57 -12.30
N GLN A 78 7.81 8.91 -12.40
CA GLN A 78 6.52 9.44 -11.93
C GLN A 78 6.16 8.83 -10.58
N SER A 79 5.78 9.66 -9.61
CA SER A 79 5.29 9.15 -8.33
C SER A 79 3.84 8.73 -8.43
N TYR A 80 3.62 7.45 -8.21
CA TYR A 80 2.30 6.90 -7.92
C TYR A 80 2.40 6.15 -6.62
N ASP A 81 1.53 6.51 -5.69
CA ASP A 81 1.43 5.91 -4.38
C ASP A 81 -0.05 5.59 -4.11
N PRO A 82 -0.35 4.56 -3.31
CA PRO A 82 0.59 3.67 -2.62
C PRO A 82 1.22 2.60 -3.52
N ARG A 83 2.40 2.09 -3.13
CA ARG A 83 3.15 1.01 -3.82
C ARG A 83 3.23 -0.26 -2.97
N PHE A 84 4.42 -0.82 -2.72
CA PHE A 84 4.61 -2.08 -2.01
C PHE A 84 3.93 -2.09 -0.64
N THR A 85 3.07 -3.08 -0.40
CA THR A 85 2.29 -3.26 0.85
C THR A 85 1.55 -2.00 1.31
N GLY A 86 1.10 -1.18 0.37
CA GLY A 86 0.33 0.03 0.66
C GLY A 86 1.16 1.23 1.14
N GLN A 87 2.49 1.21 1.02
CA GLN A 87 3.36 2.30 1.51
C GLN A 87 3.74 3.29 0.43
N GLU A 88 4.10 4.50 0.86
CA GLU A 88 4.65 5.57 0.00
C GLU A 88 6.11 5.26 -0.33
N TYR A 89 6.47 5.40 -1.61
CA TYR A 89 7.83 5.18 -2.09
C TYR A 89 8.49 6.50 -2.49
N ASP A 90 9.58 6.84 -1.82
CA ASP A 90 10.41 7.96 -2.19
C ASP A 90 11.41 7.52 -3.28
N ILE A 91 11.16 8.00 -4.51
CA ILE A 91 11.97 7.67 -5.69
C ILE A 91 13.40 8.23 -5.56
N GLU A 92 13.59 9.36 -4.87
CA GLU A 92 14.92 9.99 -4.76
C GLU A 92 15.87 9.16 -3.90
N THR A 93 15.34 8.57 -2.82
CA THR A 93 16.11 7.78 -1.88
C THR A 93 16.03 6.27 -2.12
N GLY A 94 15.01 5.82 -2.86
CA GLY A 94 14.70 4.40 -3.06
C GLY A 94 14.18 3.72 -1.81
N LEU A 95 13.53 4.46 -0.91
CA LEU A 95 13.05 3.98 0.39
C LEU A 95 11.52 4.07 0.46
N TYR A 96 10.93 3.15 1.21
CA TYR A 96 9.52 3.23 1.56
C TYR A 96 9.34 3.86 2.94
N PHE A 97 8.34 4.74 3.07
CA PHE A 97 7.99 5.33 4.34
C PHE A 97 6.86 4.54 5.03
N TYR A 98 7.21 3.85 6.11
CA TYR A 98 6.31 3.02 6.91
C TYR A 98 5.77 3.76 8.13
N LYS A 99 5.52 5.08 8.01
CA LYS A 99 5.05 6.01 9.08
C LYS A 99 6.04 6.23 10.23
N ALA A 100 6.55 5.17 10.84
CA ALA A 100 7.52 5.23 11.94
C ALA A 100 8.97 5.08 11.47
N ARG A 101 9.19 4.34 10.38
CA ARG A 101 10.52 3.97 9.90
C ARG A 101 10.62 4.04 8.38
N TYR A 102 11.83 4.24 7.90
CA TYR A 102 12.16 4.04 6.49
C TYR A 102 12.64 2.60 6.24
N TYR A 103 12.05 1.98 5.23
CA TYR A 103 12.36 0.63 4.78
C TYR A 103 13.19 0.67 3.49
N ASN A 104 14.29 -0.07 3.46
CA ASN A 104 15.10 -0.24 2.27
C ASN A 104 14.77 -1.58 1.59
N PRO A 105 14.13 -1.56 0.42
CA PRO A 105 13.72 -2.78 -0.28
C PRO A 105 14.89 -3.58 -0.86
N ALA A 106 16.01 -2.92 -1.20
CA ALA A 106 17.21 -3.59 -1.71
C ALA A 106 17.96 -4.36 -0.61
N LEU A 107 17.92 -3.86 0.63
CA LEU A 107 18.47 -4.56 1.79
C LEU A 107 17.48 -5.55 2.41
N GLY A 108 16.19 -5.36 2.18
CA GLY A 108 15.12 -6.16 2.78
C GLY A 108 14.89 -5.87 4.26
N ARG A 109 15.16 -4.64 4.72
CA ARG A 109 15.11 -4.26 6.14
C ARG A 109 14.90 -2.76 6.34
N PHE A 110 14.48 -2.38 7.55
CA PHE A 110 14.44 -0.99 7.96
C PHE A 110 15.86 -0.43 8.10
N ILE A 111 16.03 0.86 7.82
CA ILE A 111 17.30 1.58 8.03
C ILE A 111 17.41 2.22 9.41
N GLN A 112 16.33 2.14 10.20
CA GLN A 112 16.23 2.64 11.56
C GLN A 112 15.80 1.48 12.48
N PRO A 113 16.36 1.39 13.70
CA PRO A 113 15.90 0.40 14.67
C PRO A 113 14.48 0.73 15.15
N ASP A 114 13.64 -0.29 15.31
CA ASP A 114 12.31 -0.18 15.91
C ASP A 114 12.40 0.38 17.33
N THR A 115 11.57 1.34 17.74
CA THR A 115 11.51 1.79 19.14
C THR A 115 10.88 0.78 20.08
N ILE A 116 10.21 -0.26 19.54
CA ILE A 116 9.45 -1.25 20.29
C ILE A 116 10.09 -2.64 20.13
N VAL A 117 10.14 -3.40 21.22
CA VAL A 117 10.39 -4.85 21.18
C VAL A 117 9.03 -5.51 21.47
N SER A 118 8.45 -6.16 20.46
CA SER A 118 7.07 -6.64 20.51
C SER A 118 6.86 -7.75 21.54
N ASP A 119 7.79 -8.69 21.64
CA ASP A 119 7.77 -9.79 22.62
C ASP A 119 9.19 -10.08 23.14
N PRO A 120 9.51 -9.73 24.41
CA PRO A 120 10.81 -10.01 25.02
C PRO A 120 11.16 -11.50 25.17
N THR A 121 10.17 -12.40 25.06
CA THR A 121 10.36 -13.85 25.15
C THR A 121 10.68 -14.50 23.81
N ASP A 122 10.42 -13.79 22.71
CA ASP A 122 10.77 -14.22 21.36
C ASP A 122 12.11 -13.59 20.93
N PRO A 123 13.18 -14.39 20.73
CA PRO A 123 14.47 -13.89 20.25
C PRO A 123 14.38 -13.09 18.94
N GLN A 124 13.40 -13.39 18.07
CA GLN A 124 13.21 -12.70 16.79
C GLN A 124 12.84 -11.22 16.99
N SER A 125 12.14 -10.87 18.08
CA SER A 125 11.72 -9.51 18.42
C SER A 125 12.90 -8.58 18.71
N TYR A 126 14.08 -9.13 19.02
CA TYR A 126 15.28 -8.33 19.26
C TYR A 126 15.98 -7.89 17.97
N ASN A 127 15.59 -8.42 16.80
CA ASN A 127 16.07 -7.91 15.52
C ASN A 127 15.27 -6.66 15.11
N ARG A 128 15.63 -5.53 15.70
CA ARG A 128 14.94 -4.23 15.55
C ARG A 128 14.98 -3.63 14.13
N TYR A 129 15.71 -4.25 13.21
CA TYR A 129 15.77 -3.82 11.80
C TYR A 129 14.99 -4.74 10.87
N ALA A 130 14.52 -5.90 11.36
CA ALA A 130 13.82 -6.87 10.52
C ALA A 130 12.53 -6.27 9.95
N TYR A 131 12.27 -6.56 8.69
CA TYR A 131 10.96 -6.38 8.11
C TYR A 131 10.17 -7.69 8.27
N VAL A 132 9.00 -7.59 8.91
CA VAL A 132 7.97 -8.63 8.99
C VAL A 132 8.46 -10.05 9.29
N ARG A 133 9.28 -10.18 10.34
CA ARG A 133 9.90 -11.45 10.76
C ARG A 133 10.66 -12.19 9.64
N ASN A 134 11.17 -11.46 8.65
CA ASN A 134 11.83 -12.00 7.46
C ASN A 134 10.93 -12.88 6.56
N ASN A 135 9.61 -12.71 6.59
CA ASN A 135 8.69 -13.43 5.70
C ASN A 135 7.73 -12.46 4.97
N PRO A 136 8.25 -11.69 3.99
CA PRO A 136 7.51 -10.60 3.34
C PRO A 136 6.48 -11.05 2.31
N LEU A 137 6.38 -12.36 2.03
CA LEU A 137 5.32 -12.91 1.17
C LEU A 137 4.03 -13.22 1.94
N LYS A 138 4.12 -13.32 3.27
CA LYS A 138 3.01 -13.62 4.16
C LYS A 138 2.54 -12.42 4.96
N TYR A 139 3.49 -11.56 5.35
CA TYR A 139 3.26 -10.52 6.33
C TYR A 139 3.54 -9.12 5.75
N VAL A 140 2.83 -8.13 6.28
CA VAL A 140 3.00 -6.69 5.99
C VAL A 140 3.19 -5.93 7.30
N ASP A 141 3.71 -4.70 7.27
CA ASP A 141 3.77 -3.85 8.47
C ASP A 141 3.15 -2.47 8.18
N PRO A 142 1.86 -2.24 8.46
CA PRO A 142 1.23 -0.96 8.09
C PRO A 142 1.63 0.22 8.99
N SER A 143 2.41 -0.03 10.04
CA SER A 143 2.77 0.95 11.07
C SER A 143 4.27 1.24 11.17
N GLY A 144 5.09 0.38 10.58
CA GLY A 144 6.51 0.34 10.80
C GLY A 144 6.87 -0.13 12.21
N HIS A 145 6.07 -0.98 12.87
CA HIS A 145 6.38 -1.53 14.20
C HIS A 145 6.03 -3.01 14.39
N LYS A 146 5.10 -3.55 13.60
CA LYS A 146 4.62 -4.91 13.82
C LYS A 146 4.07 -5.52 12.53
N GLU A 147 4.42 -6.78 12.31
CA GLU A 147 3.86 -7.59 11.25
C GLU A 147 2.37 -7.87 11.46
N TRP A 148 1.60 -7.72 10.39
CA TRP A 148 0.21 -8.12 10.24
C TRP A 148 0.15 -9.17 9.13
N HIS A 149 -0.85 -10.04 9.17
CA HIS A 149 -1.17 -10.90 8.04
C HIS A 149 -2.65 -10.80 7.72
N PHE A 150 -2.96 -10.99 6.44
CA PHE A 150 -4.32 -11.13 5.97
C PHE A 150 -4.75 -12.59 6.19
N THR A 151 -5.88 -12.75 6.86
CA THR A 151 -6.54 -14.04 7.07
C THR A 151 -7.93 -13.97 6.49
N ASP A 152 -8.36 -15.01 5.78
CA ASP A 152 -9.77 -15.16 5.48
C ASP A 152 -10.45 -15.62 6.78
N ASP A 153 -11.41 -14.86 7.29
CA ASP A 153 -12.26 -15.40 8.34
C ASP A 153 -13.20 -16.48 7.77
N ASP A 154 -13.89 -17.22 8.64
CA ASP A 154 -14.87 -18.24 8.22
C ASP A 154 -16.02 -17.67 7.37
N THR A 155 -16.11 -16.33 7.22
CA THR A 155 -17.10 -15.64 6.38
C THR A 155 -16.56 -15.30 4.98
N GLY A 156 -15.26 -15.53 4.73
CA GLY A 156 -14.60 -15.21 3.46
C GLY A 156 -14.30 -13.73 3.29
N GLU A 157 -14.37 -12.95 4.37
CA GLU A 157 -13.96 -11.54 4.37
C GLU A 157 -12.50 -11.44 4.86
N PRO A 158 -11.67 -10.59 4.21
CA PRO A 158 -10.28 -10.42 4.64
C PRO A 158 -10.24 -9.74 6.01
N THR A 159 -9.76 -10.46 7.00
CA THR A 159 -9.48 -9.97 8.35
C THR A 159 -8.00 -9.68 8.52
N ILE A 160 -7.70 -8.73 9.41
CA ILE A 160 -6.34 -8.32 9.74
C ILE A 160 -6.04 -8.81 11.15
N GLU A 161 -5.15 -9.79 11.26
CA GLU A 161 -4.65 -10.28 12.53
C GLU A 161 -3.24 -9.74 12.82
N ARG A 162 -3.07 -9.28 14.07
CA ARG A 162 -1.86 -8.63 14.57
C ARG A 162 -0.94 -9.59 15.31
#